data_AF-C3Z372-F1
#
_entry.id   AF-C3Z372-F1
#
_cell.length_a   1.000
_cell.length_b   1.000
_cell.length_c   1.000
_cell.angle_alpha   90.00
_cell.angle_beta   90.00
_cell.angle_gamma   90.00
#
_symmetry.space_group_name_H-M   'P 1'
#
loop_
_entity.id
_entity.type
_entity.pdbx_description
1 polymer ?
#
loop_
_entity_poly.entity_id
_entity_poly.type
_entity_poly.pdbx_seq_one_letter_code
_entity_poly.pdbx_strand_id
1 'polypeptide(L)'
;PGQFPCNYTDCIPLSWECDGKADCDNGADEAFCETEIPPTPAPGFDCGDGQCLAADDQKCNGVLDCANGSDEEYCEGGMDNFLL
;
A
#
# COMPACT_ATOMS: atom_id res chain seq x y z
N PRO A 1 -14.00 -25.32 -3.53
CA PRO A 1 -13.55 -24.29 -2.57
C PRO A 1 -12.32 -23.54 -3.13
N GLY A 2 -12.47 -22.25 -3.44
CA GLY A 2 -11.42 -21.45 -4.08
C GLY A 2 -11.90 -20.59 -5.27
N GLN A 3 -13.17 -20.19 -5.27
CA GLN A 3 -13.75 -19.31 -6.29
C GLN A 3 -14.53 -18.19 -5.60
N PHE A 4 -14.41 -16.97 -6.11
CA PHE A 4 -15.14 -15.79 -5.69
C PHE A 4 -16.35 -15.58 -6.60
N PRO A 5 -17.58 -15.45 -6.07
CA PRO A 5 -18.77 -15.21 -6.86
C PRO A 5 -18.92 -13.72 -7.21
N CYS A 6 -18.77 -13.38 -8.49
CA CYS A 6 -19.02 -12.03 -9.01
C CYS A 6 -20.51 -11.64 -8.95
N ASN A 7 -21.36 -12.63 -9.21
CA ASN A 7 -22.82 -12.52 -9.22
C ASN A 7 -23.42 -13.93 -8.96
N TYR A 8 -24.71 -14.13 -9.28
CA TYR A 8 -25.38 -15.43 -9.08
C TYR A 8 -24.97 -16.52 -10.07
N THR A 9 -24.34 -16.17 -11.20
CA THR A 9 -24.05 -17.08 -12.32
C THR A 9 -22.56 -17.20 -12.64
N ASP A 10 -21.75 -16.21 -12.24
CA ASP A 10 -20.35 -16.07 -12.62
C ASP A 10 -19.45 -16.09 -11.38
N CYS A 11 -18.38 -16.87 -11.50
CA CYS A 11 -17.37 -17.04 -10.47
C CYS A 11 -15.98 -16.93 -11.08
N ILE A 12 -15.10 -16.22 -10.40
CA ILE A 12 -13.67 -16.13 -10.73
C ILE A 12 -12.85 -16.93 -9.70
N PRO A 13 -11.58 -17.24 -9.96
CA PRO A 13 -10.67 -17.74 -8.94
C PRO A 13 -10.61 -16.80 -7.74
N LEU A 14 -10.55 -17.33 -6.51
CA LEU A 14 -10.42 -16.50 -5.31
C LEU A 14 -9.13 -15.64 -5.30
N SER A 15 -8.13 -16.03 -6.08
CA SER A 15 -6.87 -15.27 -6.25
C SER A 15 -7.01 -14.01 -7.10
N TRP A 16 -8.17 -13.80 -7.73
CA TRP A 16 -8.50 -12.62 -8.54
C TRP A 16 -9.42 -11.66 -7.79
N GLU A 17 -9.78 -11.97 -6.55
CA GLU A 17 -10.41 -11.00 -5.67
C GLU A 17 -9.34 -10.01 -5.21
N CYS A 18 -9.57 -8.70 -5.42
CA CYS A 18 -8.68 -7.63 -4.99
C CYS A 18 -7.26 -7.69 -5.56
N ASP A 19 -7.12 -8.08 -6.83
CA ASP A 19 -5.83 -8.17 -7.51
C ASP A 19 -5.46 -6.90 -8.29
N GLY A 20 -6.32 -5.88 -8.25
CA GLY A 20 -6.14 -4.59 -8.92
C GLY A 20 -6.66 -4.57 -10.35
N LYS A 21 -7.33 -5.64 -10.80
CA LYS A 21 -7.97 -5.73 -12.11
C LYS A 21 -9.42 -6.17 -11.93
N ALA A 22 -10.34 -5.44 -12.57
CA ALA A 22 -11.72 -5.90 -12.67
C ALA A 22 -11.80 -7.14 -13.57
N ASP A 23 -11.92 -8.32 -12.97
CA ASP A 23 -12.19 -9.60 -13.62
C ASP A 23 -13.66 -9.98 -13.59
N CYS A 24 -14.44 -9.44 -12.65
CA CYS A 24 -15.90 -9.49 -12.74
C CYS A 24 -16.44 -8.44 -13.74
N ASP A 25 -17.49 -8.80 -14.51
CA ASP A 25 -18.16 -7.87 -15.44
C ASP A 25 -18.73 -6.61 -14.75
N ASN A 26 -19.03 -6.71 -13.46
CA ASN A 26 -19.51 -5.62 -12.61
C ASN A 26 -18.41 -5.00 -11.72
N GLY A 27 -17.17 -5.49 -11.80
CA GLY A 27 -16.05 -5.08 -10.95
C GLY A 27 -16.25 -5.38 -9.46
N ALA A 28 -17.13 -6.33 -9.11
CA ALA A 28 -17.46 -6.63 -7.71
C ALA A 28 -16.29 -7.19 -6.90
N ASP A 29 -15.39 -7.89 -7.59
CA ASP A 29 -14.10 -8.39 -7.08
C ASP A 29 -13.15 -7.29 -6.61
N GLU A 30 -13.31 -6.06 -7.12
CA GLU A 30 -12.49 -4.90 -6.76
C GLU A 30 -13.27 -3.83 -5.96
N ALA A 31 -14.58 -4.01 -5.78
CA ALA A 31 -15.46 -2.99 -5.21
C ALA A 31 -15.45 -2.93 -3.67
N PHE A 32 -15.13 -4.04 -3.01
CA PHE A 32 -15.15 -4.18 -1.54
C PHE A 32 -13.87 -4.85 -1.02
N CYS A 33 -12.74 -4.43 -1.55
CA CYS A 33 -11.46 -4.72 -0.91
C CYS A 33 -11.43 -3.90 0.39
N GLU A 34 -11.61 -4.57 1.53
CA GLU A 34 -11.48 -4.01 2.88
C GLU A 34 -10.02 -3.56 3.11
N THR A 35 -9.54 -2.54 2.39
CA THR A 35 -8.31 -1.80 2.70
C THR A 35 -7.09 -2.65 3.07
N GLU A 36 -6.94 -3.84 2.50
CA GLU A 36 -5.66 -4.52 2.48
C GLU A 36 -4.97 -4.01 1.21
N ILE A 37 -4.15 -2.98 1.45
CA ILE A 37 -3.15 -2.44 0.54
C ILE A 37 -2.66 -3.57 -0.40
N PRO A 38 -2.69 -3.38 -1.73
CA PRO A 38 -2.24 -4.42 -2.66
C PRO A 38 -0.85 -4.90 -2.26
N PRO A 39 -0.46 -6.15 -2.58
CA PRO A 39 0.92 -6.61 -2.42
C PRO A 39 1.81 -5.96 -3.50
N THR A 40 1.81 -4.63 -3.59
CA THR A 40 2.94 -3.88 -4.11
C THR A 40 4.09 -3.99 -3.11
N PRO A 41 5.35 -4.01 -3.57
CA PRO A 41 6.47 -4.39 -2.72
C PRO A 41 6.62 -3.39 -1.57
N ALA A 42 6.40 -3.89 -0.35
CA ALA A 42 6.53 -3.24 0.94
C ALA A 42 5.52 -2.10 1.25
N PRO A 43 5.10 -1.96 2.52
CA PRO A 43 4.35 -0.79 2.96
C PRO A 43 5.28 0.42 2.86
N GLY A 44 5.14 1.17 1.77
CA GLY A 44 5.80 2.44 1.61
C GLY A 44 5.19 3.51 2.51
N PHE A 45 6.02 4.42 3.05
CA PHE A 45 5.53 5.62 3.72
C PHE A 45 5.00 6.62 2.67
N ASP A 46 3.76 7.08 2.83
CA ASP A 46 3.17 8.16 2.03
C ASP A 46 3.59 9.52 2.61
N CYS A 47 4.32 10.30 1.81
CA CYS A 47 4.77 11.65 2.16
C CYS A 47 3.60 12.65 2.24
N GLY A 48 2.40 12.29 1.76
CA GLY A 48 1.21 13.15 1.81
C GLY A 48 1.20 14.26 0.74
N ASP A 49 2.22 14.33 -0.11
CA ASP A 49 2.31 15.19 -1.30
C ASP A 49 2.15 14.40 -2.62
N GLY A 50 1.82 13.11 -2.51
CA GLY A 50 1.70 12.18 -3.63
C GLY A 50 2.99 11.41 -3.94
N GLN A 51 4.06 11.64 -3.18
CA GLN A 51 5.25 10.78 -3.20
C GLN A 51 5.09 9.62 -2.20
N CYS A 52 5.40 8.40 -2.65
CA CYS A 52 5.46 7.21 -1.79
C CYS A 52 6.91 6.71 -1.73
N LEU A 53 7.41 6.46 -0.52
CA LEU A 53 8.69 5.81 -0.29
C LEU A 53 8.58 4.32 -0.56
N ALA A 54 9.61 3.72 -1.13
CA ALA A 54 9.56 2.31 -1.54
C ALA A 54 9.85 1.35 -0.37
N ALA A 55 10.42 1.85 0.72
CA ALA A 55 10.81 1.03 1.85
C ALA A 55 10.55 1.74 3.20
N ASP A 56 10.18 0.95 4.20
CA ASP A 56 9.95 1.44 5.57
C ASP A 56 11.22 2.00 6.23
N ASP A 57 12.41 1.58 5.78
CA ASP A 57 13.70 2.09 6.25
C ASP A 57 14.04 3.49 5.70
N GLN A 58 13.14 4.07 4.89
CA GLN A 58 13.20 5.45 4.46
C GLN A 58 12.42 6.39 5.38
N LYS A 59 11.71 5.87 6.38
CA LYS A 59 11.04 6.67 7.40
C LYS A 59 11.91 6.78 8.64
N CYS A 60 12.14 8.00 9.13
CA CYS A 60 12.95 8.25 10.32
C CYS A 60 14.35 7.65 10.22
N ASN A 61 14.98 7.76 9.04
CA ASN A 61 16.31 7.22 8.74
C ASN A 61 17.42 8.31 8.73
N GLY A 62 17.05 9.57 9.00
CA GLY A 62 17.96 10.72 9.03
C GLY A 62 18.29 11.29 7.66
N VAL A 63 17.62 10.82 6.61
CA VAL A 63 17.73 11.27 5.22
C VAL A 63 16.38 11.86 4.82
N LEU A 64 16.40 13.00 4.15
CA LEU A 64 15.18 13.55 3.54
C LEU A 64 14.89 12.79 2.25
N ASP A 65 14.13 11.71 2.37
CA ASP A 65 13.62 10.93 1.26
C ASP A 65 12.33 11.57 0.70
N CYS A 66 11.47 12.19 1.53
CA CYS A 66 10.33 12.97 1.06
C CYS A 66 10.71 14.40 0.63
N ALA A 67 10.08 14.91 -0.44
CA ALA A 67 10.31 16.28 -0.93
C ALA A 67 9.89 17.36 0.08
N ASN A 68 8.90 17.06 0.92
CA ASN A 68 8.45 17.89 2.04
C ASN A 68 9.15 17.55 3.37
N GLY A 69 9.97 16.49 3.42
CA GLY A 69 10.68 16.03 4.61
C GLY A 69 9.81 15.36 5.68
N SER A 70 8.56 15.02 5.37
CA SER A 70 7.62 14.47 6.36
C SER A 70 7.96 13.05 6.84
N ASP A 71 8.85 12.36 6.13
CA ASP A 71 9.46 11.09 6.54
C ASP A 71 10.35 11.20 7.78
N GLU A 72 10.89 12.40 8.02
CA GLU A 72 11.74 12.72 9.16
C GLU A 72 11.00 13.56 10.23
N GLU A 73 9.69 13.78 10.04
CA GLU A 73 8.84 14.45 11.02
C GLU A 73 8.17 13.43 11.98
N TYR A 74 8.02 13.82 13.25
CA TYR A 74 7.32 13.03 14.29
C TYR A 74 7.89 11.62 14.55
N CYS A 75 9.22 11.46 14.45
CA CYS A 75 9.90 10.22 14.84
C CYS A 75 9.95 10.06 16.37
N GLU A 76 9.07 9.21 16.94
CA GLU A 76 9.08 8.84 18.36
C GLU A 76 10.25 7.88 18.67
N GLY A 77 11.45 8.45 18.73
CA GLY A 77 12.70 7.70 18.88
C GLY A 77 13.79 8.41 18.10
N GLY A 78 14.24 9.55 18.65
CA GLY A 78 15.18 10.46 18.01
C GLY A 78 16.35 9.77 17.36
N MET A 79 16.54 10.07 16.08
CA MET A 79 17.83 9.92 15.42
C MET A 79 18.54 11.26 15.38
N ASP A 80 18.69 11.88 16.55
CA ASP A 80 19.63 12.98 16.81
C ASP A 80 21.10 12.50 16.79
N ASN A 81 21.44 11.56 15.91
CA ASN A 81 22.82 11.24 15.57
C ASN A 81 23.20 11.90 14.24
N PHE A 82 23.26 13.22 14.31
CA PHE A 82 24.33 13.97 13.66
C PHE A 82 25.66 13.22 13.92
N LEU A 83 26.14 12.46 12.94
CA LEU A 83 27.49 11.90 12.96
C LEU A 83 28.31 12.51 11.83
N LEU A 84 29.07 13.51 12.27
CA LEU A 84 30.48 13.79 11.96
C LEU A 84 30.87 14.10 10.50
#